data_AF-A0A2A3MMB8-F1
#
_entry.id   AF-A0A2A3MMB8-F1
#
_cell.length_a   1.000
_cell.length_b   1.000
_cell.length_c   1.000
_cell.angle_alpha   90.00
_cell.angle_beta   90.00
_cell.angle_gamma   90.00
#
_symmetry.space_group_name_H-M   'P 1'
#
loop_
_entity.id
_entity.type
_entity.pdbx_description
1 polymer ?
#
loop_
_entity_poly.entity_id
_entity_poly.type
_entity_poly.pdbx_seq_one_letter_code
_entity_poly.pdbx_strand_id
1 'polypeptide(L)'
;MSATTALKLFEDTQSTMILMMLYPLATTTEESHDEVARKVRGERTAIKRFPDQGTLIGAKPVSPSSAYTFDATDRDRMYATGPEYLLRHPAEILGDRAELMMMCEDGTIKWTCFIRKEKPKKVICAEKIHSFYEFHCMTGGPKGWYDYGIRAIAFNKNGRPLMMKIAGMHGHTGQDAFNAFIAASVIEDAHRAGSVLCTLEAESKITFPVSIDEYKQFLADRDGHRNTPTGRRNTILHFCGEHARRRGGKLTEVRAHARGARVFETGGMTLTITPPPEWEELSREA
;
A
#
# COMPACT_ATOMS: atom_id res chain seq x y z
N MET A 1 -16.46 3.38 -26.28
CA MET A 1 -15.01 3.58 -26.11
C MET A 1 -14.31 2.33 -26.65
N SER A 2 -13.26 2.44 -27.46
CA SER A 2 -12.57 1.24 -27.96
C SER A 2 -11.71 0.60 -26.86
N ALA A 3 -11.47 -0.72 -26.93
CA ALA A 3 -10.67 -1.44 -25.95
C ALA A 3 -9.25 -0.86 -25.81
N THR A 4 -8.65 -0.40 -26.91
CA THR A 4 -7.33 0.25 -26.92
C THR A 4 -7.32 1.59 -26.20
N THR A 5 -8.40 2.38 -26.32
CA THR A 5 -8.52 3.65 -25.58
C THR A 5 -8.74 3.41 -24.08
N ALA A 6 -9.50 2.38 -23.71
CA ALA A 6 -9.70 2.01 -22.32
C ALA A 6 -8.40 1.51 -21.66
N LEU A 7 -7.63 0.67 -22.37
CA LEU A 7 -6.34 0.16 -21.89
C LEU A 7 -5.32 1.27 -21.67
N LYS A 8 -5.23 2.21 -22.61
CA LYS A 8 -4.31 3.35 -22.48
C LYS A 8 -4.67 4.27 -21.30
N LEU A 9 -5.96 4.54 -21.11
CA LEU A 9 -6.44 5.33 -19.98
C LEU A 9 -6.12 4.65 -18.64
N PHE A 10 -6.25 3.32 -18.58
CA PHE A 10 -5.91 2.51 -17.42
C PHE A 10 -4.41 2.58 -17.09
N GLU A 11 -3.54 2.38 -18.09
CA GLU A 11 -2.09 2.50 -17.95
C GLU A 11 -1.66 3.90 -17.49
N ASP A 12 -2.26 4.95 -18.05
CA ASP A 12 -1.99 6.35 -17.67
C ASP A 12 -2.39 6.63 -16.21
N THR A 13 -3.47 5.99 -15.73
CA THR A 13 -3.97 6.20 -14.35
C THR A 13 -3.11 5.45 -13.32
N GLN A 14 -2.73 4.20 -13.59
CA GLN A 14 -1.78 3.48 -12.72
C GLN A 14 -0.41 4.18 -12.68
N SER A 15 0.06 4.69 -13.82
CA SER A 15 1.29 5.49 -13.89
C SER A 15 1.17 6.77 -13.05
N THR A 16 0.02 7.43 -13.11
CA THR A 16 -0.27 8.62 -12.27
C THR A 16 -0.22 8.27 -10.79
N MET A 17 -0.84 7.16 -10.37
CA MET A 17 -0.79 6.70 -8.97
C MET A 17 0.64 6.44 -8.50
N ILE A 18 1.43 5.72 -9.31
CA ILE A 18 2.85 5.44 -9.00
C ILE A 18 3.62 6.75 -8.87
N LEU A 19 3.47 7.68 -9.81
CA LEU A 19 4.16 8.98 -9.77
C LEU A 19 3.74 9.82 -8.56
N MET A 20 2.45 9.89 -8.24
CA MET A 20 1.95 10.61 -7.07
C MET A 20 2.44 10.02 -5.75
N MET A 21 2.71 8.70 -5.72
CA MET A 21 3.27 8.03 -4.56
C MET A 21 4.78 8.27 -4.43
N LEU A 22 5.52 8.08 -5.52
CA LEU A 22 6.98 8.17 -5.55
C LEU A 22 7.50 9.61 -5.45
N TYR A 23 6.68 10.57 -5.87
CA TYR A 23 6.95 12.01 -5.81
C TYR A 23 5.71 12.70 -5.24
N PRO A 24 5.41 12.50 -3.94
CA PRO A 24 4.30 13.19 -3.32
C PRO A 24 4.66 14.67 -3.32
N LEU A 25 4.11 15.43 -4.28
CA LEU A 25 4.28 16.89 -4.36
C LEU A 25 4.13 17.44 -2.95
N ALA A 26 5.13 18.19 -2.48
CA ALA A 26 5.09 18.86 -1.19
C ALA A 26 3.71 19.51 -1.08
N THR A 27 2.88 18.98 -0.17
CA THR A 27 1.50 19.44 -0.01
C THR A 27 1.55 20.96 0.07
N THR A 28 0.70 21.62 -0.71
CA THR A 28 0.44 23.05 -0.58
C THR A 28 0.43 23.37 0.90
N THR A 29 1.40 24.19 1.30
CA THR A 29 1.80 24.61 2.66
C THR A 29 0.75 24.41 3.76
N GLU A 30 1.22 24.07 4.97
CA GLU A 30 0.43 23.99 6.23
C GLU A 30 -0.62 25.10 6.40
N GLU A 31 -0.39 26.29 5.82
CA GLU A 31 -1.30 27.44 5.80
C GLU A 31 -2.63 27.20 5.04
N SER A 32 -2.68 26.29 4.08
CA SER A 32 -3.86 26.08 3.23
C SER A 32 -4.95 25.21 3.85
N HIS A 33 -4.63 24.44 4.90
CA HIS A 33 -5.58 23.48 5.48
C HIS A 33 -6.53 24.12 6.51
N ASP A 34 -6.11 25.21 7.16
CA ASP A 34 -6.93 25.98 8.10
C ASP A 34 -7.71 27.14 7.42
N GLU A 35 -7.21 27.65 6.27
CA GLU A 35 -7.84 28.77 5.56
C GLU A 35 -9.14 28.40 4.83
N VAL A 36 -9.27 27.16 4.32
CA VAL A 36 -10.52 26.67 3.69
C VAL A 36 -11.69 26.67 4.68
N ALA A 37 -11.42 26.54 5.99
CA ALA A 37 -12.46 26.54 7.01
C ALA A 37 -12.92 27.96 7.44
N ARG A 38 -12.11 29.01 7.20
CA ARG A 38 -12.32 30.34 7.83
C ARG A 38 -12.59 31.51 6.89
N LYS A 39 -12.33 31.44 5.58
CA LYS A 39 -12.52 32.60 4.68
C LYS A 39 -13.33 32.29 3.42
N VAL A 40 -14.64 32.12 3.54
CA VAL A 40 -15.57 32.45 2.44
C VAL A 40 -16.81 33.13 3.01
N ARG A 41 -16.82 34.47 2.96
CA ARG A 41 -18.00 35.26 3.29
C ARG A 41 -18.82 35.39 2.00
N GLY A 42 -19.82 34.52 1.82
CA GLY A 42 -20.89 34.75 0.85
C GLY A 42 -21.16 33.71 -0.24
N GLU A 43 -20.49 32.55 -0.29
CA GLU A 43 -20.82 31.53 -1.31
C GLU A 43 -21.62 30.36 -0.75
N ARG A 44 -22.80 30.15 -1.36
CA ARG A 44 -23.65 28.96 -1.21
C ARG A 44 -23.12 27.85 -2.12
N THR A 45 -22.03 27.22 -1.73
CA THR A 45 -21.60 25.92 -2.27
C THR A 45 -21.11 25.10 -1.10
N ALA A 46 -21.65 23.88 -0.95
CA ALA A 46 -21.52 23.05 0.24
C ALA A 46 -20.06 22.63 0.48
N ILE A 47 -19.32 23.43 1.25
CA ILE A 47 -18.02 23.04 1.79
C ILE A 47 -18.29 21.92 2.80
N LYS A 48 -17.98 20.67 2.43
CA LYS A 48 -17.94 19.54 3.37
C LYS A 48 -16.84 19.84 4.39
N ARG A 49 -17.23 20.32 5.57
CA ARG A 49 -16.35 20.35 6.74
C ARG A 49 -16.10 18.92 7.18
N PHE A 50 -14.97 18.34 6.81
CA PHE A 50 -14.47 17.17 7.50
C PHE A 50 -13.87 17.65 8.84
N PRO A 51 -14.41 17.24 10.00
CA PRO A 51 -13.81 17.62 11.27
C PRO A 51 -12.46 16.92 11.41
N ASP A 52 -11.38 17.68 11.23
CA ASP A 52 -10.02 17.23 11.52
C ASP A 52 -9.91 16.95 13.03
N GLN A 53 -9.76 15.67 13.38
CA GLN A 53 -9.58 15.24 14.77
C GLN A 53 -8.11 15.32 15.19
N GLY A 54 -7.20 15.67 14.28
CA GLY A 54 -5.75 15.64 14.46
C GLY A 54 -5.28 16.43 15.67
N THR A 55 -5.69 17.70 15.79
CA THR A 55 -5.38 18.53 16.97
C THR A 55 -5.93 17.92 18.27
N LEU A 56 -7.08 17.25 18.19
CA LEU A 56 -7.71 16.59 19.32
C LEU A 56 -7.05 15.25 19.68
N ILE A 57 -6.17 14.69 18.86
CA ILE A 57 -5.43 13.48 19.20
C ILE A 57 -3.92 13.69 19.22
N GLY A 58 -3.45 14.93 19.00
CA GLY A 58 -2.02 15.25 18.93
C GLY A 58 -1.35 14.66 17.69
N ALA A 59 -2.11 14.51 16.61
CA ALA A 59 -1.59 14.13 15.30
C ALA A 59 -0.97 15.35 14.61
N LYS A 60 0.03 15.08 13.78
CA LYS A 60 0.60 16.04 12.85
C LYS A 60 0.34 15.55 11.43
N PRO A 61 0.22 16.44 10.44
CA PRO A 61 0.20 16.02 9.06
C PRO A 61 1.40 15.14 8.72
N VAL A 62 1.18 14.13 7.88
CA VAL A 62 2.21 13.22 7.38
C VAL A 62 2.01 13.01 5.88
N SER A 63 3.11 12.86 5.15
CA SER A 63 3.12 12.50 3.74
C SER A 63 3.19 10.98 3.56
N PRO A 64 2.80 10.47 2.37
CA PRO A 64 3.09 9.09 2.00
C PRO A 64 4.59 8.80 2.09
N SER A 65 4.94 7.58 2.53
CA SER A 65 6.34 7.17 2.67
C SER A 65 6.59 5.73 2.22
N SER A 66 5.68 4.82 2.54
CA SER A 66 5.79 3.40 2.18
C SER A 66 4.42 2.75 2.20
N ALA A 67 3.79 2.63 1.04
CA ALA A 67 2.42 2.13 0.93
C ALA A 67 2.32 0.81 0.17
N TYR A 68 1.45 -0.06 0.68
CA TYR A 68 0.94 -1.16 -0.11
C TYR A 68 -0.03 -0.61 -1.14
N THR A 69 -0.12 -1.23 -2.31
CA THR A 69 -1.07 -0.83 -3.33
C THR A 69 -1.81 -2.01 -3.92
N PHE A 70 -3.02 -1.73 -4.39
CA PHE A 70 -3.78 -2.64 -5.23
C PHE A 70 -4.66 -1.86 -6.20
N ASP A 71 -5.10 -2.55 -7.23
CA ASP A 71 -6.10 -2.03 -8.15
C ASP A 71 -7.50 -2.29 -7.59
N ALA A 72 -8.21 -1.25 -7.18
CA ALA A 72 -9.59 -1.40 -6.71
C ALA A 72 -10.61 -1.39 -7.87
N THR A 73 -10.17 -1.23 -9.11
CA THR A 73 -10.99 -1.39 -10.31
C THR A 73 -11.09 -2.85 -10.74
N ASP A 74 -10.22 -3.71 -10.22
CA ASP A 74 -10.33 -5.16 -10.33
C ASP A 74 -11.54 -5.66 -9.52
N ARG A 75 -12.61 -5.99 -10.22
CA ARG A 75 -13.88 -6.45 -9.63
C ARG A 75 -13.82 -7.90 -9.13
N ASP A 76 -12.80 -8.65 -9.55
CA ASP A 76 -12.62 -10.03 -9.11
C ASP A 76 -11.84 -10.10 -7.79
N ARG A 77 -11.18 -9.00 -7.40
CA ARG A 77 -10.46 -8.92 -6.13
C ARG A 77 -11.41 -8.87 -4.93
N MET A 78 -11.30 -9.88 -4.08
CA MET A 78 -11.96 -9.90 -2.78
C MET A 78 -11.10 -9.21 -1.71
N TYR A 79 -11.75 -8.52 -0.78
CA TYR A 79 -11.10 -7.93 0.39
C TYR A 79 -11.94 -8.15 1.64
N ALA A 80 -11.27 -8.26 2.79
CA ALA A 80 -11.95 -8.36 4.08
C ALA A 80 -12.69 -7.06 4.40
N THR A 81 -13.99 -7.17 4.70
CA THR A 81 -14.84 -6.02 5.09
C THR A 81 -15.04 -5.95 6.62
N GLY A 82 -14.52 -6.93 7.35
CA GLY A 82 -14.68 -7.09 8.79
C GLY A 82 -13.56 -7.96 9.39
N PRO A 83 -13.39 -7.92 10.72
CA PRO A 83 -12.28 -8.58 11.39
C PRO A 83 -12.38 -10.12 11.33
N GLU A 84 -13.57 -10.69 11.21
CA GLU A 84 -13.80 -12.13 11.08
C GLU A 84 -13.28 -12.74 9.76
N TYR A 85 -12.96 -11.91 8.78
CA TYR A 85 -12.41 -12.34 7.49
C TYR A 85 -10.89 -12.20 7.39
N LEU A 86 -10.25 -11.68 8.44
CA LEU A 86 -8.80 -11.59 8.55
C LEU A 86 -8.26 -12.81 9.29
N LEU A 87 -7.08 -13.31 8.90
CA LEU A 87 -6.44 -14.43 9.60
C LEU A 87 -5.81 -13.99 10.92
N ARG A 88 -5.48 -12.70 11.05
CA ARG A 88 -4.89 -12.10 12.24
C ARG A 88 -5.67 -10.88 12.72
N HIS A 89 -5.42 -10.48 13.97
CA HIS A 89 -6.02 -9.27 14.51
C HIS A 89 -5.60 -8.04 13.66
N PRO A 90 -6.49 -7.10 13.29
CA PRO A 90 -6.15 -5.96 12.45
C PRO A 90 -4.93 -5.17 12.92
N ALA A 91 -4.81 -4.96 14.24
CA ALA A 91 -3.66 -4.28 14.84
C ALA A 91 -2.31 -5.02 14.68
N GLU A 92 -2.33 -6.35 14.57
CA GLU A 92 -1.11 -7.12 14.30
C GLU A 92 -0.68 -6.96 12.84
N ILE A 93 -1.64 -6.84 11.93
CA ILE A 93 -1.39 -6.65 10.50
C ILE A 93 -0.94 -5.22 10.19
N LEU A 94 -1.64 -4.22 10.76
CA LEU A 94 -1.33 -2.80 10.58
C LEU A 94 -0.03 -2.39 11.30
N GLY A 95 0.35 -3.10 12.36
CA GLY A 95 1.59 -2.85 13.11
C GLY A 95 1.63 -1.44 13.71
N ASP A 96 2.81 -0.81 13.65
CA ASP A 96 3.03 0.55 14.16
C ASP A 96 2.76 1.63 13.11
N ARG A 97 3.00 1.32 11.84
CA ARG A 97 2.66 2.17 10.70
C ARG A 97 2.29 1.29 9.52
N ALA A 98 1.12 1.56 8.93
CA ALA A 98 0.68 0.94 7.70
C ALA A 98 0.18 2.03 6.75
N GLU A 99 0.55 1.95 5.49
CA GLU A 99 -0.01 2.81 4.45
C GLU A 99 -0.57 1.96 3.31
N LEU A 100 -1.66 2.43 2.74
CA LEU A 100 -2.33 1.83 1.61
C LEU A 100 -2.63 2.92 0.58
N MET A 101 -2.34 2.63 -0.68
CA MET A 101 -2.73 3.41 -1.84
C MET A 101 -3.73 2.59 -2.66
N MET A 102 -4.80 3.22 -3.13
CA MET A 102 -5.76 2.56 -4.01
C MET A 102 -6.22 3.48 -5.13
N MET A 103 -6.36 2.92 -6.33
CA MET A 103 -6.99 3.56 -7.47
C MET A 103 -8.48 3.19 -7.49
N CYS A 104 -9.37 4.18 -7.45
CA CYS A 104 -10.81 4.00 -7.48
C CYS A 104 -11.34 3.99 -8.92
N GLU A 105 -12.53 3.41 -9.14
CA GLU A 105 -13.18 3.33 -10.47
C GLU A 105 -13.41 4.69 -11.13
N ASP A 106 -13.54 5.76 -10.34
CA ASP A 106 -13.72 7.13 -10.83
C ASP A 106 -12.40 7.83 -11.21
N GLY A 107 -11.28 7.10 -11.17
CA GLY A 107 -9.94 7.63 -11.45
C GLY A 107 -9.35 8.43 -10.29
N THR A 108 -10.01 8.47 -9.13
CA THR A 108 -9.43 9.07 -7.93
C THR A 108 -8.44 8.12 -7.28
N ILE A 109 -7.40 8.70 -6.68
CA ILE A 109 -6.39 7.97 -5.91
C ILE A 109 -6.62 8.28 -4.44
N LYS A 110 -6.72 7.25 -3.62
CA LYS A 110 -6.86 7.38 -2.17
C LYS A 110 -5.65 6.79 -1.48
N TRP A 111 -5.05 7.60 -0.62
CA TRP A 111 -4.02 7.16 0.31
C TRP A 111 -4.61 7.13 1.71
N THR A 112 -4.30 6.06 2.44
CA THR A 112 -4.64 5.90 3.85
C THR A 112 -3.40 5.53 4.64
N CYS A 113 -3.23 6.11 5.82
CA CYS A 113 -2.13 5.80 6.72
C CYS A 113 -2.64 5.62 8.15
N PHE A 114 -2.24 4.53 8.78
CA PHE A 114 -2.54 4.20 10.15
C PHE A 114 -1.24 4.26 10.94
N ILE A 115 -1.18 5.11 11.97
CA ILE A 115 -0.01 5.20 12.86
C ILE A 115 -0.45 4.87 14.27
N ARG A 116 0.18 3.87 14.87
CA ARG A 116 -0.16 3.40 16.21
C ARG A 116 0.22 4.45 17.24
N LYS A 117 -0.71 4.73 18.15
CA LYS A 117 -0.51 5.69 19.24
C LYS A 117 -1.10 5.19 20.55
N GLU A 118 -0.62 5.76 21.64
CA GLU A 118 -1.33 5.69 22.90
C GLU A 118 -2.63 6.49 22.82
N LYS A 119 -3.70 5.94 23.40
CA LYS A 119 -5.00 6.62 23.46
C LYS A 119 -4.90 7.94 24.22
N PRO A 120 -5.22 9.09 23.62
CA PRO A 120 -5.26 10.36 24.35
C PRO A 120 -6.31 10.34 25.48
N LYS A 121 -6.04 11.06 26.58
CA LYS A 121 -6.96 11.13 27.74
C LYS A 121 -8.36 11.66 27.36
N LYS A 122 -8.42 12.58 26.40
CA LYS A 122 -9.65 13.22 25.88
C LYS A 122 -10.52 12.34 24.97
N VAL A 123 -10.06 11.12 24.65
CA VAL A 123 -10.82 10.14 23.87
C VAL A 123 -11.54 9.18 24.82
N ILE A 124 -12.85 9.09 24.68
CA ILE A 124 -13.71 8.13 25.40
C ILE A 124 -14.15 7.07 24.39
N CYS A 125 -14.13 5.80 24.79
CA CYS A 125 -14.52 4.67 23.93
C CYS A 125 -15.61 3.86 24.62
N ALA A 126 -16.49 3.25 23.83
CA ALA A 126 -17.57 2.42 24.34
C ALA A 126 -17.07 1.15 25.08
N GLU A 127 -15.89 0.65 24.73
CA GLU A 127 -15.27 -0.52 25.34
C GLU A 127 -13.77 -0.30 25.63
N LYS A 128 -13.14 -1.30 26.27
CA LYS A 128 -11.70 -1.31 26.50
C LYS A 128 -10.93 -1.39 25.18
N ILE A 129 -10.06 -0.41 24.97
CA ILE A 129 -9.15 -0.38 23.82
C ILE A 129 -8.07 -1.45 23.96
N HIS A 130 -7.82 -2.15 22.86
CA HIS A 130 -6.63 -2.96 22.65
C HIS A 130 -5.56 -2.21 21.83
N SER A 131 -5.98 -1.48 20.80
CA SER A 131 -5.09 -0.66 19.98
C SER A 131 -5.78 0.63 19.52
N PHE A 132 -4.99 1.70 19.37
CA PHE A 132 -5.44 3.02 18.96
C PHE A 132 -4.51 3.54 17.86
N TYR A 133 -5.09 4.13 16.83
CA TYR A 133 -4.37 4.65 15.68
C TYR A 133 -4.87 6.06 15.36
N GLU A 134 -3.94 6.94 14.98
CA GLU A 134 -4.30 8.04 14.10
C GLU A 134 -4.47 7.51 12.68
N PHE A 135 -5.51 7.99 12.01
CA PHE A 135 -5.89 7.60 10.66
C PHE A 135 -5.81 8.84 9.77
N HIS A 136 -4.85 8.84 8.86
CA HIS A 136 -4.68 9.89 7.85
C HIS A 136 -5.27 9.39 6.54
N CYS A 137 -6.02 10.25 5.85
CA CYS A 137 -6.56 9.97 4.54
C CYS A 137 -6.29 11.13 3.61
N MET A 138 -5.89 10.83 2.37
CA MET A 138 -5.67 11.81 1.33
C MET A 138 -6.34 11.34 0.05
N THR A 139 -6.96 12.26 -0.69
CA THR A 139 -7.57 11.98 -2.00
C THR A 139 -6.94 12.88 -3.06
N GLY A 140 -6.64 12.29 -4.22
CA GLY A 140 -5.98 12.97 -5.32
C GLY A 140 -6.42 12.44 -6.68
N GLY A 141 -5.85 13.01 -7.73
CA GLY A 141 -6.06 12.60 -9.11
C GLY A 141 -5.00 13.19 -10.03
N PRO A 142 -5.24 13.30 -11.34
CA PRO A 142 -4.22 13.72 -12.33
C PRO A 142 -3.57 15.09 -12.07
N LYS A 143 -4.20 15.94 -11.25
CA LYS A 143 -3.70 17.28 -10.89
C LYS A 143 -2.97 17.32 -9.55
N GLY A 144 -2.76 16.16 -8.91
CA GLY A 144 -2.19 16.04 -7.58
C GLY A 144 -3.24 15.82 -6.48
N TRP A 145 -2.80 15.97 -5.24
CA TRP A 145 -3.60 15.82 -4.03
C TRP A 145 -4.49 17.03 -3.79
N TYR A 146 -5.74 16.82 -3.37
CA TYR A 146 -6.70 17.92 -3.14
C TYR A 146 -7.55 17.78 -1.88
N ASP A 147 -7.51 16.65 -1.18
CA ASP A 147 -8.19 16.47 0.10
C ASP A 147 -7.27 15.74 1.08
N TYR A 148 -7.24 16.18 2.33
CA TYR A 148 -6.47 15.58 3.41
C TYR A 148 -7.24 15.68 4.72
N GLY A 149 -7.28 14.59 5.48
CA GLY A 149 -7.95 14.54 6.78
C GLY A 149 -7.23 13.65 7.77
N ILE A 150 -7.33 14.03 9.06
CA ILE A 150 -6.85 13.21 10.17
C ILE A 150 -8.02 12.84 11.08
N ARG A 151 -8.08 11.56 11.44
CA ARG A 151 -9.12 10.93 12.24
C ARG A 151 -8.47 9.99 13.27
N ALA A 152 -9.28 9.38 14.11
CA ALA A 152 -8.84 8.32 15.00
C ALA A 152 -9.66 7.05 14.79
N ILE A 153 -8.99 5.90 14.90
CA ILE A 153 -9.63 4.59 14.96
C ILE A 153 -9.06 3.81 16.14
N ALA A 154 -9.90 3.00 16.78
CA ALA A 154 -9.47 2.10 17.84
C ALA A 154 -10.13 0.74 17.67
N PHE A 155 -9.43 -0.31 18.10
CA PHE A 155 -9.94 -1.67 18.10
C PHE A 155 -9.98 -2.24 19.52
N ASN A 156 -10.99 -3.08 19.80
CA ASN A 156 -10.97 -3.93 20.99
C ASN A 156 -10.12 -5.18 20.78
N LYS A 157 -10.05 -6.04 21.80
CA LYS A 157 -9.26 -7.29 21.78
C LYS A 157 -9.68 -8.30 20.71
N ASN A 158 -10.86 -8.12 20.11
CA ASN A 158 -11.41 -9.00 19.07
C ASN A 158 -11.29 -8.38 17.67
N GLY A 159 -10.53 -7.28 17.51
CA GLY A 159 -10.37 -6.60 16.23
C GLY A 159 -11.56 -5.76 15.79
N ARG A 160 -12.59 -5.59 16.62
CA ARG A 160 -13.77 -4.78 16.26
C ARG A 160 -13.49 -3.29 16.46
N PRO A 161 -13.93 -2.44 15.52
CA PRO A 161 -13.74 -1.00 15.63
C PRO A 161 -14.61 -0.46 16.75
N LEU A 162 -14.06 0.46 17.53
CA LEU A 162 -14.73 1.03 18.69
C LEU A 162 -15.40 2.35 18.36
N MET A 163 -16.62 2.50 18.85
CA MET A 163 -17.26 3.81 18.91
C MET A 163 -16.51 4.70 19.90
N MET A 164 -16.16 5.89 19.43
CA MET A 164 -15.39 6.86 20.19
C MET A 164 -16.09 8.20 20.25
N LYS A 165 -15.78 8.97 21.30
CA LYS A 165 -16.14 10.38 21.41
C LYS A 165 -14.89 11.17 21.75
N ILE A 166 -14.63 12.23 20.98
CA ILE A 166 -13.46 13.08 21.11
C ILE A 166 -13.93 14.51 21.32
N ALA A 167 -13.74 15.06 22.52
CA ALA A 167 -14.13 16.43 22.88
C ALA A 167 -15.57 16.81 22.47
N GLY A 168 -16.53 15.90 22.61
CA GLY A 168 -17.94 16.15 22.25
C GLY A 168 -18.32 15.67 20.85
N MET A 169 -17.36 15.46 19.94
CA MET A 169 -17.61 14.95 18.59
C MET A 169 -17.65 13.43 18.57
N HIS A 170 -18.60 12.87 17.82
CA HIS A 170 -18.64 11.43 17.57
C HIS A 170 -17.49 11.04 16.63
N GLY A 171 -16.73 10.03 17.03
CA GLY A 171 -15.79 9.35 16.15
C GLY A 171 -16.53 8.63 15.04
N HIS A 172 -15.93 8.59 13.85
CA HIS A 172 -16.47 7.86 12.72
C HIS A 172 -16.00 6.41 12.80
N THR A 173 -16.93 5.45 12.82
CA THR A 173 -16.59 4.02 12.91
C THR A 173 -16.85 3.25 11.64
N GLY A 174 -17.74 3.70 10.76
CA GLY A 174 -18.12 2.94 9.56
C GLY A 174 -17.03 2.95 8.50
N GLN A 175 -16.88 4.08 7.80
CA GLN A 175 -15.96 4.19 6.67
C GLN A 175 -14.48 4.03 7.07
N ASP A 176 -14.11 4.58 8.22
CA ASP A 176 -12.72 4.53 8.70
C ASP A 176 -12.30 3.11 9.06
N ALA A 177 -13.19 2.33 9.69
CA ALA A 177 -12.93 0.92 9.97
C ALA A 177 -12.90 0.08 8.70
N PHE A 178 -13.81 0.36 7.77
CA PHE A 178 -13.80 -0.30 6.47
C PHE A 178 -12.47 -0.08 5.74
N ASN A 179 -11.95 1.15 5.72
CA ASN A 179 -10.63 1.45 5.16
C ASN A 179 -9.50 0.70 5.89
N ALA A 180 -9.58 0.55 7.21
CA ALA A 180 -8.60 -0.21 7.98
C ALA A 180 -8.65 -1.71 7.67
N PHE A 181 -9.84 -2.28 7.46
CA PHE A 181 -9.98 -3.68 7.06
C PHE A 181 -9.50 -3.95 5.64
N ILE A 182 -9.74 -3.03 4.70
CA ILE A 182 -9.15 -3.11 3.36
C ILE A 182 -7.62 -3.07 3.46
N ALA A 183 -7.06 -2.12 4.21
CA ALA A 183 -5.61 -2.03 4.39
C ALA A 183 -5.04 -3.30 5.01
N ALA A 184 -5.64 -3.81 6.08
CA ALA A 184 -5.24 -5.07 6.68
C ALA A 184 -5.35 -6.25 5.69
N SER A 185 -6.43 -6.34 4.92
CA SER A 185 -6.61 -7.40 3.91
C SER A 185 -5.50 -7.38 2.88
N VAL A 186 -5.21 -6.20 2.31
CA VAL A 186 -4.19 -6.04 1.27
C VAL A 186 -2.80 -6.34 1.80
N ILE A 187 -2.48 -5.88 3.02
CA ILE A 187 -1.20 -6.17 3.69
C ILE A 187 -1.09 -7.66 4.01
N GLU A 188 -2.16 -8.29 4.48
CA GLU A 188 -2.16 -9.73 4.76
C GLU A 188 -1.95 -10.54 3.46
N ASP A 189 -2.69 -10.22 2.40
CA ASP A 189 -2.58 -10.86 1.08
C ASP A 189 -1.19 -10.68 0.47
N ALA A 190 -0.59 -9.50 0.64
CA ALA A 190 0.76 -9.20 0.21
C ALA A 190 1.81 -10.15 0.83
N HIS A 191 1.53 -10.76 1.98
CA HIS A 191 2.42 -11.72 2.63
C HIS A 191 1.91 -13.17 2.53
N ARG A 192 0.89 -13.45 1.71
CA ARG A 192 0.44 -14.83 1.48
C ARG A 192 1.39 -15.56 0.52
N ALA A 193 1.49 -16.87 0.73
CA ALA A 193 2.22 -17.77 -0.14
C ALA A 193 1.69 -17.68 -1.58
N GLY A 194 2.55 -17.91 -2.56
CA GLY A 194 2.16 -17.87 -3.97
C GLY A 194 2.30 -16.52 -4.67
N SER A 195 2.88 -15.50 -4.00
CA SER A 195 3.19 -14.20 -4.59
C SER A 195 4.64 -13.78 -4.33
N VAL A 196 5.20 -12.96 -5.21
CA VAL A 196 6.45 -12.22 -4.97
C VAL A 196 6.11 -10.79 -4.63
N LEU A 197 6.80 -10.21 -3.65
CA LEU A 197 6.61 -8.82 -3.28
C LEU A 197 7.52 -7.92 -4.09
N CYS A 198 6.93 -7.06 -4.91
CA CYS A 198 7.63 -6.03 -5.64
C CYS A 198 7.52 -4.70 -4.88
N THR A 199 8.66 -4.06 -4.63
CA THR A 199 8.73 -2.74 -4.02
C THR A 199 9.46 -1.79 -4.95
N LEU A 200 8.79 -0.74 -5.39
CA LEU A 200 9.38 0.34 -6.17
C LEU A 200 9.65 1.53 -5.25
N GLU A 201 10.88 2.03 -5.25
CA GLU A 201 11.38 3.04 -4.31
C GLU A 201 12.05 4.21 -5.04
N ALA A 202 11.69 5.44 -4.66
CA ALA A 202 12.34 6.69 -5.04
C ALA A 202 12.44 7.59 -3.81
N GLU A 203 11.67 8.69 -3.71
CA GLU A 203 11.53 9.46 -2.46
C GLU A 203 10.64 8.72 -1.45
N SER A 204 9.68 7.94 -1.96
CA SER A 204 8.79 7.06 -1.21
C SER A 204 8.83 5.64 -1.78
N LYS A 205 8.14 4.70 -1.11
CA LYS A 205 8.04 3.30 -1.52
C LYS A 205 6.61 2.92 -1.84
N ILE A 206 6.43 2.12 -2.89
CA ILE A 206 5.17 1.45 -3.19
C ILE A 206 5.42 -0.05 -3.30
N THR A 207 4.62 -0.84 -2.58
CA THR A 207 4.76 -2.29 -2.49
C THR A 207 3.49 -2.96 -3.01
N PHE A 208 3.64 -3.96 -3.86
CA PHE A 208 2.51 -4.74 -4.36
C PHE A 208 2.90 -6.21 -4.57
N PRO A 209 1.99 -7.14 -4.30
CA PRO A 209 2.18 -8.54 -4.66
C PRO A 209 2.03 -8.72 -6.17
N VAL A 210 2.88 -9.55 -6.75
CA VAL A 210 2.76 -10.06 -8.11
C VAL A 210 2.62 -11.58 -8.02
N SER A 211 1.67 -12.17 -8.75
CA SER A 211 1.52 -13.62 -8.72
C SER A 211 2.78 -14.31 -9.26
N ILE A 212 3.07 -15.52 -8.77
CA ILE A 212 4.22 -16.29 -9.27
C ILE A 212 4.11 -16.54 -10.79
N ASP A 213 2.90 -16.69 -11.32
CA ASP A 213 2.70 -16.96 -12.74
C ASP A 213 2.92 -15.73 -13.62
N GLU A 214 2.42 -14.55 -13.23
CA GLU A 214 2.75 -13.29 -13.91
C GLU A 214 4.24 -12.99 -13.84
N TYR A 215 4.85 -13.25 -12.68
CA TYR A 215 6.29 -13.13 -12.52
C TYR A 215 7.06 -14.06 -13.45
N LYS A 216 6.66 -15.34 -13.56
CA LYS A 216 7.26 -16.29 -14.52
C LYS A 216 7.05 -15.86 -15.98
N GLN A 217 5.88 -15.32 -16.30
CA GLN A 217 5.60 -14.80 -17.64
C GLN A 217 6.53 -13.63 -17.98
N PHE A 218 6.66 -12.67 -17.07
CA PHE A 218 7.60 -11.56 -17.21
C PHE A 218 9.06 -12.03 -17.38
N LEU A 219 9.44 -13.13 -16.73
CA LEU A 219 10.76 -13.76 -16.91
C LEU A 219 10.93 -14.46 -18.26
N ALA A 220 9.85 -15.03 -18.80
CA ALA A 220 9.85 -15.70 -20.11
C ALA A 220 9.97 -14.67 -21.24
N ASP A 221 9.48 -13.46 -21.03
CA ASP A 221 9.62 -12.32 -21.92
C ASP A 221 11.10 -11.86 -21.90
N ARG A 222 11.90 -12.50 -22.76
CA ARG A 222 13.37 -12.33 -22.91
C ARG A 222 13.86 -10.89 -23.09
N ASP A 223 12.97 -9.93 -23.24
CA ASP A 223 13.24 -8.49 -23.37
C ASP A 223 13.18 -7.72 -22.03
N GLY A 224 12.83 -8.37 -20.91
CA GLY A 224 12.92 -7.77 -19.56
C GLY A 224 14.36 -7.44 -19.10
N HIS A 225 15.36 -7.77 -19.92
CA HIS A 225 16.76 -7.46 -19.67
C HIS A 225 17.09 -6.02 -20.06
N ARG A 226 17.36 -5.15 -19.09
CA ARG A 226 18.12 -3.92 -19.36
C ARG A 226 19.48 -3.92 -18.66
N ASN A 227 20.47 -3.60 -19.50
CA ASN A 227 21.89 -3.61 -19.21
C ASN A 227 22.19 -2.77 -17.97
N THR A 228 22.95 -3.35 -17.05
CA THR A 228 23.73 -2.55 -16.10
C THR A 228 24.51 -1.46 -16.85
N PRO A 229 24.94 -0.36 -16.20
CA PRO A 229 25.81 0.66 -16.83
C PRO A 229 27.04 0.07 -17.53
N THR A 230 27.45 -1.14 -17.14
CA THR A 230 28.57 -1.92 -17.70
C THR A 230 28.23 -2.78 -18.93
N GLY A 231 26.97 -2.79 -19.42
CA GLY A 231 26.54 -3.61 -20.55
C GLY A 231 26.30 -5.09 -20.22
N ARG A 232 26.47 -5.51 -18.96
CA ARG A 232 26.24 -6.91 -18.55
C ARG A 232 24.75 -7.19 -18.35
N ARG A 233 24.32 -8.33 -18.89
CA ARG A 233 22.98 -8.92 -18.70
C ARG A 233 22.90 -9.53 -17.30
N ASN A 234 22.15 -8.90 -16.40
CA ASN A 234 21.74 -9.55 -15.17
C ASN A 234 20.42 -10.27 -15.42
N THR A 235 20.39 -11.57 -15.13
CA THR A 235 19.15 -12.34 -15.15
C THR A 235 18.27 -11.83 -14.01
N ILE A 236 17.00 -11.57 -14.27
CA ILE A 236 16.03 -11.26 -13.22
C ILE A 236 15.92 -12.49 -12.30
N LEU A 237 15.63 -12.25 -11.01
CA LEU A 237 15.40 -13.32 -10.03
C LEU A 237 14.49 -14.41 -10.65
N HIS A 238 14.81 -15.69 -10.47
CA HIS A 238 13.97 -16.83 -10.84
C HIS A 238 14.31 -18.00 -9.92
N PHE A 239 13.30 -18.78 -9.55
CA PHE A 239 13.50 -20.01 -8.80
C PHE A 239 13.83 -21.14 -9.79
N CYS A 240 15.00 -21.74 -9.65
CA CYS A 240 15.34 -22.98 -10.32
C CYS A 240 14.99 -24.15 -9.42
N GLY A 241 14.03 -24.98 -9.85
CA GLY A 241 13.81 -26.28 -9.21
C GLY A 241 15.05 -27.20 -9.34
N GLU A 242 15.02 -28.30 -8.61
CA GLU A 242 16.05 -29.34 -8.72
C GLU A 242 16.12 -29.88 -10.15
N HIS A 243 17.34 -29.94 -10.70
CA HIS A 243 17.55 -30.39 -12.07
C HIS A 243 18.93 -31.01 -12.28
N ALA A 244 19.04 -31.91 -13.24
CA ALA A 244 20.32 -32.46 -13.65
C ALA A 244 21.00 -31.53 -14.68
N ARG A 245 22.25 -31.14 -14.43
CA ARG A 245 23.07 -30.36 -15.34
C ARG A 245 24.21 -31.21 -15.89
N ARG A 246 24.31 -31.32 -17.21
CA ARG A 246 25.44 -31.99 -17.87
C ARG A 246 26.54 -30.97 -18.20
N ARG A 247 27.77 -31.21 -17.72
CA ARG A 247 28.95 -30.38 -18.07
C ARG A 247 30.16 -31.29 -18.26
N GLY A 248 30.78 -31.24 -19.45
CA GLY A 248 31.93 -32.08 -19.77
C GLY A 248 31.63 -33.59 -19.68
N GLY A 249 30.45 -34.03 -20.14
CA GLY A 249 30.05 -35.44 -20.10
C GLY A 249 29.49 -35.93 -18.76
N LYS A 250 29.85 -35.30 -17.64
CA LYS A 250 29.35 -35.62 -16.30
C LYS A 250 27.98 -34.99 -16.03
N LEU A 251 27.04 -35.80 -15.55
CA LEU A 251 25.75 -35.34 -15.03
C LEU A 251 25.95 -34.94 -13.56
N THR A 252 25.54 -33.73 -13.20
CA THR A 252 25.61 -33.23 -11.83
C THR A 252 24.22 -32.80 -11.43
N GLU A 253 23.73 -33.29 -10.30
CA GLU A 253 22.49 -32.81 -9.71
C GLU A 253 22.70 -31.39 -9.19
N VAL A 254 21.82 -30.49 -9.60
CA VAL A 254 21.79 -29.11 -9.15
C VAL A 254 20.58 -28.96 -8.26
N ARG A 255 20.83 -28.74 -6.97
CA ARG A 255 19.78 -28.48 -5.98
C ARG A 255 18.99 -27.23 -6.34
N ALA A 256 17.76 -27.17 -5.85
CA ALA A 256 16.92 -26.00 -6.04
C ALA A 256 17.62 -24.73 -5.50
N HIS A 257 17.54 -23.63 -6.24
CA HIS A 257 18.16 -22.38 -5.84
C HIS A 257 17.48 -21.17 -6.49
N ALA A 258 17.50 -20.04 -5.80
CA ALA A 258 17.17 -18.76 -6.39
C ALA A 258 18.35 -18.21 -7.21
N ARG A 259 18.08 -17.68 -8.41
CA ARG A 259 19.09 -17.11 -9.30
C ARG A 259 18.63 -15.76 -9.84
N GLY A 260 19.50 -14.76 -9.86
CA GLY A 260 19.25 -13.46 -10.50
C GLY A 260 19.33 -12.27 -9.53
N ALA A 261 19.18 -11.07 -10.06
CA ALA A 261 19.20 -9.83 -9.27
C ALA A 261 17.87 -9.66 -8.52
N ARG A 262 17.94 -9.32 -7.22
CA ARG A 262 16.78 -8.94 -6.40
C ARG A 262 16.48 -7.44 -6.47
N VAL A 263 17.44 -6.65 -6.95
CA VAL A 263 17.37 -5.18 -6.98
C VAL A 263 17.70 -4.72 -8.39
N PHE A 264 16.87 -3.82 -8.92
CA PHE A 264 17.00 -3.22 -10.24
C PHE A 264 16.91 -1.70 -10.11
N GLU A 265 17.80 -0.98 -10.78
CA GLU A 265 17.81 0.48 -10.76
C GLU A 265 17.46 0.99 -12.16
N THR A 266 16.48 1.89 -12.26
CA THR A 266 16.09 2.52 -13.52
C THR A 266 15.50 3.90 -13.28
N GLY A 267 15.99 4.93 -14.00
CA GLY A 267 15.40 6.26 -13.99
C GLY A 267 15.27 6.90 -12.60
N GLY A 268 16.23 6.66 -11.69
CA GLY A 268 16.20 7.16 -10.32
C GLY A 268 15.32 6.35 -9.35
N MET A 269 14.70 5.26 -9.83
CA MET A 269 13.88 4.36 -9.03
C MET A 269 14.61 3.03 -8.80
N THR A 270 14.38 2.44 -7.64
CA THR A 270 14.87 1.11 -7.25
C THR A 270 13.71 0.15 -7.15
N LEU A 271 13.68 -0.89 -7.97
CA LEU A 271 12.76 -2.01 -7.86
C LEU A 271 13.42 -3.14 -7.08
N THR A 272 12.84 -3.52 -5.95
CA THR A 272 13.24 -4.67 -5.14
C THR A 272 12.20 -5.78 -5.24
N ILE A 273 12.64 -6.99 -5.54
CA ILE A 273 11.82 -8.20 -5.57
C ILE A 273 12.17 -9.05 -4.33
N THR A 274 11.19 -9.19 -3.44
CA THR A 274 11.27 -10.03 -2.25
C THR A 274 10.57 -11.36 -2.54
N PRO A 275 11.32 -12.48 -2.65
CA PRO A 275 10.72 -13.78 -2.86
C PRO A 275 9.92 -14.21 -1.63
N PRO A 276 8.95 -15.11 -1.81
CA PRO A 276 8.18 -15.62 -0.68
C PRO A 276 9.05 -16.49 0.24
N PRO A 277 8.75 -16.55 1.56
CA PRO A 277 9.62 -17.19 2.56
C PRO A 277 9.96 -18.65 2.23
N GLU A 278 9.02 -19.40 1.64
CA GLU A 278 9.21 -20.80 1.23
C GLU A 278 10.39 -21.00 0.26
N TRP A 279 10.74 -19.98 -0.53
CA TRP A 279 11.88 -20.06 -1.45
C TRP A 279 13.22 -19.89 -0.73
N GLU A 280 13.23 -19.18 0.42
CA GLU A 280 14.44 -19.01 1.23
C GLU A 280 14.73 -20.25 2.08
N GLU A 281 13.71 -20.91 2.61
CA GLU A 281 13.85 -22.14 3.40
C GLU A 281 14.40 -23.30 2.54
N LEU A 282 13.85 -23.50 1.35
CA LEU A 282 14.35 -24.49 0.37
C LEU A 282 15.81 -24.23 -0.05
N SER A 283 16.28 -22.98 0.03
CA SER A 283 17.66 -22.61 -0.27
C SER A 283 18.62 -22.84 0.90
N ARG A 284 18.12 -22.94 2.14
CA ARG A 284 18.91 -23.12 3.38
C ARG A 284 19.04 -24.58 3.81
N GLU A 285 18.06 -25.41 3.47
CA GLU A 285 18.08 -26.86 3.73
C GLU A 285 18.88 -27.65 2.66
N ALA A 286 19.31 -26.95 1.60
CA ALA A 286 20.14 -27.45 0.49
C ALA A 286 21.63 -27.12 0.68
#